data_AF-A0A151Z5Y7-F1
#
_entry.id   AF-A0A151Z5Y7-F1
#
_cell.length_a   1.000
_cell.length_b   1.000
_cell.length_c   1.000
_cell.angle_alpha   90.00
_cell.angle_beta   90.00
_cell.angle_gamma   90.00
#
_symmetry.space_group_name_H-M   'P 1'
#
loop_
_entity.id
_entity.type
_entity.pdbx_description
1 polymer ?
#
loop_
_entity_poly.entity_id
_entity_poly.type
_entity_poly.pdbx_seq_one_letter_code
_entity_poly.pdbx_strand_id
1 'polypeptide(L)'
;MSDAVKKYNAGTNKVSTTMNSKKVEEDEDVKLPEFKDTVPQAIQKGRVAAKLTQKELAVKINERQQVINDYESGNGIPAQAVLVKLEKALNVKLRGKDIGAPLK
;
A
#
# COMPACT_ATOMS: atom_id res chain seq x y z
N MET A 1 18.38 -24.58 -26.28
CA MET A 1 19.00 -23.89 -25.13
C MET A 1 17.91 -23.08 -24.46
N SER A 2 17.70 -23.28 -23.16
CA SER A 2 16.70 -22.52 -22.40
C SER A 2 17.39 -21.28 -21.83
N ASP A 3 17.15 -20.11 -22.41
CA ASP A 3 17.74 -18.86 -21.94
C ASP A 3 17.12 -18.45 -20.60
N ALA A 4 17.82 -18.80 -19.50
CA ALA A 4 17.47 -18.35 -18.17
C ALA A 4 17.89 -16.88 -17.99
N VAL A 5 16.95 -15.95 -18.18
CA VAL A 5 17.18 -14.53 -17.92
C VAL A 5 17.04 -14.23 -16.42
N LYS A 6 18.13 -13.74 -15.80
CA LYS A 6 18.14 -13.32 -14.39
C LYS A 6 17.26 -12.07 -14.21
N LYS A 7 16.24 -12.16 -13.34
CA LYS A 7 15.34 -11.04 -13.03
C LYS A 7 16.13 -9.87 -12.41
N TYR A 8 15.76 -8.64 -12.76
CA TYR A 8 16.30 -7.43 -12.13
C TYR A 8 16.08 -7.49 -10.61
N ASN A 9 17.14 -7.26 -9.81
CA ASN A 9 17.21 -7.44 -8.34
C ASN A 9 17.15 -8.89 -7.80
N ALA A 10 17.33 -9.93 -8.64
CA ALA A 10 17.38 -11.32 -8.16
C ALA A 10 18.49 -11.54 -7.13
N GLY A 11 18.12 -12.07 -5.95
CA GLY A 11 19.02 -12.33 -4.83
C GLY A 11 19.14 -11.20 -3.81
N THR A 12 18.29 -10.15 -3.88
CA THR A 12 18.28 -9.03 -2.93
C THR A 12 16.90 -8.79 -2.34
N ASN A 13 16.82 -8.32 -1.08
CA ASN A 13 15.56 -7.98 -0.38
C ASN A 13 15.19 -6.49 -0.55
N LYS A 14 15.48 -5.91 -1.72
CA LYS A 14 15.21 -4.49 -1.95
C LYS A 14 13.71 -4.25 -2.09
N VAL A 15 13.15 -3.36 -1.28
CA VAL A 15 11.76 -2.90 -1.42
C VAL A 15 11.66 -2.08 -2.71
N SER A 16 10.85 -2.54 -3.65
CA SER A 16 10.60 -1.81 -4.91
C SER A 16 9.60 -0.70 -4.67
N THR A 17 9.96 0.52 -5.08
CA THR A 17 9.07 1.68 -5.07
C THR A 17 7.96 1.52 -6.12
N THR A 18 6.78 2.07 -5.86
CA THR A 18 5.62 1.97 -6.77
C THR A 18 5.76 2.87 -8.00
N MET A 19 6.60 3.91 -7.94
CA MET A 19 6.82 4.86 -9.03
C MET A 19 8.05 4.49 -9.87
N ASN A 20 7.92 4.57 -11.20
CA ASN A 20 9.05 4.44 -12.12
C ASN A 20 9.92 5.70 -12.05
N SER A 21 11.08 5.61 -11.39
CA SER A 21 12.00 6.73 -11.20
C SER A 21 12.38 7.46 -12.50
N LYS A 22 12.48 6.74 -13.64
CA LYS A 22 12.75 7.36 -14.95
C LYS A 22 11.69 8.35 -15.42
N LYS A 23 10.40 8.09 -15.13
CA LYS A 23 9.32 9.01 -15.49
C LYS A 23 9.27 10.24 -14.59
N VAL A 24 9.74 10.11 -13.35
CA VAL A 24 9.76 11.21 -12.39
C VAL A 24 10.89 12.20 -12.69
N GLU A 25 11.95 11.76 -13.35
CA GLU A 25 13.10 12.60 -13.73
C GLU A 25 12.88 13.41 -15.03
N GLU A 26 11.94 13.01 -15.90
CA GLU A 26 11.68 13.68 -17.19
C GLU A 26 10.56 14.74 -17.14
N ASP A 27 9.63 14.66 -16.19
CA ASP A 27 8.45 15.53 -16.12
C ASP A 27 8.50 16.44 -14.88
N GLU A 28 8.42 17.77 -15.05
CA GLU A 28 8.38 18.72 -13.91
C GLU A 28 7.00 18.76 -13.22
N ASP A 29 5.93 18.26 -13.86
CA ASP A 29 4.54 18.24 -13.39
C ASP A 29 4.01 16.82 -13.11
N VAL A 30 4.71 16.02 -12.30
CA VAL A 30 4.24 14.69 -11.90
C VAL A 30 3.15 14.80 -10.84
N LYS A 31 1.88 14.60 -11.24
CA LYS A 31 0.79 14.40 -10.28
C LYS A 31 1.06 13.16 -9.43
N LEU A 32 1.17 13.34 -8.12
CA LEU A 32 1.27 12.22 -7.20
C LEU A 32 -0.03 11.39 -7.23
N PRO A 33 0.07 10.06 -7.14
CA PRO A 33 -1.11 9.21 -7.04
C PRO A 33 -1.87 9.52 -5.74
N GLU A 34 -3.19 9.62 -5.84
CA GLU A 34 -4.09 9.86 -4.71
C GLU A 34 -4.93 8.62 -4.39
N PHE A 35 -5.44 8.53 -3.17
CA PHE A 35 -6.40 7.50 -2.81
C PHE A 35 -7.77 7.77 -3.44
N LYS A 36 -8.53 6.70 -3.71
CA LYS A 36 -9.98 6.84 -3.87
C LYS A 36 -10.57 7.18 -2.50
N ASP A 37 -11.56 8.09 -2.45
CA ASP A 37 -12.21 8.56 -1.22
C ASP A 37 -12.69 7.44 -0.27
N THR A 38 -13.02 6.28 -0.81
CA THR A 38 -13.49 5.12 -0.05
C THR A 38 -12.39 4.33 0.66
N VAL A 39 -11.12 4.47 0.24
CA VAL A 39 -9.99 3.68 0.78
C VAL A 39 -9.66 4.06 2.22
N PRO A 40 -9.48 5.35 2.58
CA PRO A 40 -9.18 5.76 3.96
C PRO A 40 -10.26 5.26 4.94
N GLN A 41 -11.52 5.40 4.56
CA GLN A 41 -12.66 4.92 5.35
C GLN A 41 -12.67 3.40 5.50
N ALA A 42 -12.33 2.65 4.46
CA ALA A 42 -12.26 1.18 4.52
C ALA A 42 -11.13 0.71 5.46
N ILE A 43 -9.98 1.39 5.46
CA ILE A 43 -8.87 1.09 6.38
C ILE A 43 -9.32 1.31 7.82
N GLN A 44 -9.91 2.47 8.11
CA GLN A 44 -10.38 2.81 9.46
C GLN A 44 -11.43 1.81 9.96
N LYS A 45 -12.43 1.48 9.12
CA LYS A 45 -13.48 0.50 9.45
C LYS A 45 -12.89 -0.89 9.70
N GLY A 46 -11.98 -1.35 8.84
CA GLY A 46 -11.29 -2.63 9.02
C GLY A 46 -10.48 -2.67 10.31
N ARG A 47 -9.78 -1.58 10.64
CA ARG A 47 -9.01 -1.47 11.89
C ARG A 47 -9.90 -1.55 13.13
N VAL A 48 -11.00 -0.81 13.15
CA VAL A 48 -11.96 -0.81 14.27
C VAL A 48 -12.62 -2.18 14.42
N ALA A 49 -13.02 -2.82 13.32
CA ALA A 49 -13.60 -4.16 13.34
C ALA A 49 -12.61 -5.21 13.87
N ALA A 50 -11.32 -5.06 13.55
CA ALA A 50 -10.24 -5.89 14.08
C ALA A 50 -9.82 -5.54 15.52
N LYS A 51 -10.43 -4.51 16.14
CA LYS A 51 -10.11 -3.98 17.48
C LYS A 51 -8.63 -3.62 17.65
N LEU A 52 -8.00 -3.11 16.59
CA LEU A 52 -6.59 -2.69 16.60
C LEU A 52 -6.49 -1.17 16.77
N THR A 53 -5.48 -0.70 17.49
CA THR A 53 -5.03 0.69 17.42
C THR A 53 -4.19 0.94 16.16
N GLN A 54 -3.99 2.20 15.77
CA GLN A 54 -3.12 2.54 14.63
C GLN A 54 -1.69 2.02 14.85
N LYS A 55 -1.19 2.10 16.10
CA LYS A 55 0.13 1.60 16.48
C LYS A 55 0.23 0.08 16.34
N GLU A 56 -0.77 -0.67 16.82
CA GLU A 56 -0.78 -2.13 16.70
C GLU A 56 -0.89 -2.58 15.24
N LEU A 57 -1.72 -1.91 14.44
CA LEU A 57 -1.79 -2.17 13.01
C LEU A 57 -0.45 -1.91 12.32
N ALA A 58 0.21 -0.79 12.63
CA ALA A 58 1.52 -0.43 12.09
C ALA A 58 2.58 -1.50 12.42
N VAL A 59 2.64 -1.94 13.68
CA VAL A 59 3.53 -3.03 14.11
C VAL A 59 3.21 -4.33 13.35
N LYS A 60 1.93 -4.66 13.20
CA LYS A 60 1.48 -5.88 12.50
C LYS A 60 1.90 -5.93 11.03
N ILE A 61 1.92 -4.77 10.34
CA ILE A 61 2.34 -4.70 8.94
C ILE A 61 3.80 -4.26 8.74
N ASN A 62 4.55 -4.08 9.82
CA ASN A 62 5.92 -3.56 9.79
C ASN A 62 6.04 -2.21 9.07
N GLU A 63 5.16 -1.27 9.42
CA GLU A 63 5.20 0.12 8.94
C GLU A 63 5.21 1.10 10.12
N ARG A 64 5.39 2.39 9.84
CA ARG A 64 5.34 3.45 10.87
C ARG A 64 3.89 3.83 11.18
N GLN A 65 3.60 4.19 12.43
CA GLN A 65 2.27 4.68 12.82
C GLN A 65 1.82 5.89 11.99
N GLN A 66 2.75 6.79 11.66
CA GLN A 66 2.47 7.94 10.80
C GLN A 66 1.90 7.53 9.44
N VAL A 67 2.44 6.47 8.83
CA VAL A 67 1.96 5.97 7.52
C VAL A 67 0.51 5.51 7.62
N ILE A 68 0.12 4.84 8.71
CA ILE A 68 -1.27 4.43 8.95
C ILE A 68 -2.17 5.66 9.09
N ASN A 69 -1.73 6.67 9.86
CA ASN A 69 -2.50 7.90 10.05
C ASN A 69 -2.70 8.67 8.74
N ASP A 70 -1.67 8.78 7.91
CA ASP A 70 -1.75 9.46 6.61
C ASP A 70 -2.68 8.68 5.65
N TYR A 71 -2.73 7.36 5.76
CA TYR A 71 -3.62 6.51 4.95
C TYR A 71 -5.07 6.57 5.41
N GLU A 72 -5.33 6.60 6.72
CA GLU A 72 -6.68 6.77 7.27
C GLU A 72 -7.25 8.18 7.06
N SER A 73 -6.38 9.18 6.88
CA SER A 73 -6.77 10.57 6.57
C SER A 73 -6.81 10.88 5.07
N GLY A 74 -6.33 9.98 4.21
CA GLY A 74 -6.28 10.16 2.76
C GLY A 74 -5.15 11.06 2.24
N ASN A 75 -4.26 11.53 3.12
CA ASN A 75 -3.14 12.42 2.77
C ASN A 75 -1.86 11.66 2.36
N GLY A 76 -1.82 10.34 2.55
CA GLY A 76 -0.65 9.53 2.25
C GLY A 76 -0.45 9.28 0.75
N ILE A 77 0.79 8.97 0.35
CA ILE A 77 1.08 8.49 -1.01
C ILE A 77 0.77 6.99 -1.07
N PRO A 78 -0.13 6.53 -1.96
CA PRO A 78 -0.47 5.12 -2.10
C PRO A 78 0.75 4.29 -2.51
N ALA A 79 1.21 3.42 -1.62
CA ALA A 79 2.27 2.46 -1.88
C ALA A 79 1.65 1.07 -2.03
N GLN A 80 1.88 0.46 -3.19
CA GLN A 80 1.24 -0.81 -3.53
C GLN A 80 1.60 -1.93 -2.54
N ALA A 81 2.84 -1.94 -2.05
CA ALA A 81 3.29 -2.90 -1.03
C ALA A 81 2.54 -2.74 0.29
N VAL A 82 2.35 -1.50 0.76
CA VAL A 82 1.66 -1.21 2.03
C VAL A 82 0.18 -1.59 1.94
N LEU A 83 -0.48 -1.25 0.84
CA LEU A 83 -1.87 -1.61 0.60
C LEU A 83 -2.09 -3.14 0.62
N VAL A 84 -1.20 -3.93 0.01
CA VAL A 84 -1.28 -5.40 0.05
C VAL A 84 -1.17 -5.94 1.48
N LYS A 85 -0.27 -5.37 2.30
CA LYS A 85 -0.12 -5.78 3.70
C LYS A 85 -1.37 -5.42 4.52
N LEU A 86 -1.92 -4.22 4.31
CA LEU A 86 -3.15 -3.76 4.97
C LEU A 86 -4.34 -4.64 4.61
N GLU A 87 -4.52 -4.99 3.33
CA GLU A 87 -5.60 -5.87 2.89
C GLU A 87 -5.57 -7.21 3.62
N LYS A 88 -4.38 -7.82 3.74
CA LYS A 88 -4.21 -9.09 4.44
C LYS A 88 -4.39 -8.96 5.95
N ALA A 89 -3.90 -7.88 6.56
CA ALA A 89 -3.98 -7.68 8.01
C ALA A 89 -5.41 -7.38 8.49
N LEU A 90 -6.20 -6.72 7.65
CA LEU A 90 -7.58 -6.30 7.93
C LEU A 90 -8.64 -7.19 7.27
N ASN A 91 -8.22 -8.12 6.41
CA ASN A 91 -9.08 -9.01 5.61
C ASN A 91 -10.14 -8.27 4.76
N VAL A 92 -9.77 -7.11 4.22
CA VAL A 92 -10.61 -6.27 3.37
C VAL A 92 -9.88 -5.87 2.09
N LYS A 93 -10.60 -5.66 1.01
CA LYS A 93 -10.05 -5.13 -0.25
C LYS A 93 -9.87 -3.61 -0.14
N LEU A 94 -8.68 -3.12 -0.47
CA LEU A 94 -8.33 -1.69 -0.46
C LEU A 94 -7.90 -1.21 -1.85
N ARG A 95 -8.03 -2.09 -2.85
CA ARG A 95 -7.64 -1.84 -4.24
C ARG A 95 -8.70 -2.36 -5.20
N GLY A 96 -8.66 -1.85 -6.43
CA GLY A 96 -9.57 -2.25 -7.49
C GLY A 96 -10.95 -1.61 -7.38
N LYS A 97 -12.00 -2.41 -7.64
CA LYS A 97 -13.40 -1.96 -7.72
C LYS A 97 -14.16 -2.13 -6.40
N ASP A 98 -13.95 -3.24 -5.69
CA ASP A 98 -14.74 -3.62 -4.51
C ASP A 98 -14.10 -3.17 -3.19
N ILE A 99 -13.83 -1.87 -3.04
CA ILE A 99 -13.18 -1.32 -1.84
C ILE A 99 -14.07 -1.56 -0.60
N GLY A 100 -13.48 -2.06 0.48
CA GLY A 100 -14.17 -2.37 1.75
C GLY A 100 -14.87 -3.73 1.78
N ALA A 101 -14.94 -4.46 0.66
CA ALA A 101 -15.44 -5.82 0.66
C ALA A 101 -14.41 -6.79 1.32
N PRO A 102 -14.85 -7.94 1.88
CA PRO A 102 -13.92 -8.94 2.39
C PRO A 102 -12.90 -9.41 1.35
N LEU A 103 -11.67 -9.61 1.79
CA LEU A 103 -10.62 -10.25 1.00
C LEU A 103 -10.90 -11.76 0.94
N LYS A 104 -11.84 -12.16 0.08
CA LYS A 104 -12.14 -13.56 -0.23
C LYS A 104 -10.96 -14.24 -0.89
#